data_AF-A0A2V7EIU7-F1
#
_entry.id   AF-A0A2V7EIU7-F1
#
_cell.length_a   1.000
_cell.length_b   1.000
_cell.length_c   1.000
_cell.angle_alpha   90.00
_cell.angle_beta   90.00
_cell.angle_gamma   90.00
#
_symmetry.space_group_name_H-M   'P 1'
#
loop_
_entity.id
_entity.type
_entity.pdbx_description
1 polymer ?
#
loop_
_entity_poly.entity_id
_entity_poly.type
_entity_poly.pdbx_seq_one_letter_code
_entity_poly.pdbx_strand_id
1 'polypeptide(L)'
;MSSPASPLPARPSLVQLRKQAKELLRDYRANDRAALARVQEHHPRITSERRLTLADAQLVVAREYGFSSWAKLKHHVESVQRPADFDEPLWGRATWPFLAAVYKGDETTVRQMLARDSSLARAEYAYLQPLHYAVRGGRIGMVRLLLDVGADPLAEGWSGRFGDEIRDDTPLARARDRELNEIVALLEAAAGDKPRSVAPERKAPSTPERELEDEMMRICHLSEIDRAIAMIDRHPGIAQAGLYEAVHQNHPQLVRILLERGAKATTPWRWACWYTPLMHSLRYPKPRYDIAQMLLDHGVDPNETNGMGMTTLHIVAGQGTVDAARWLLDRGADIHSRDREFESTPLAWAARAGRADMVSFLLSRGARAVRADDEPWATPIAWARRRNHLEVVSLLLKEARTDPAP
;
A
#
# COMPACT_ATOMS: atom_id res chain seq x y z
N MET A 1 -35.68 17.73 -0.18
CA MET A 1 -34.53 18.65 -0.23
C MET A 1 -33.41 17.96 0.53
N SER A 2 -32.52 17.28 -0.17
CA SER A 2 -31.38 16.60 0.45
C SER A 2 -30.39 17.67 0.94
N SER A 3 -30.07 17.63 2.24
CA SER A 3 -29.03 18.49 2.83
C SER A 3 -27.71 18.35 2.06
N PRO A 4 -26.90 19.42 1.98
CA PRO A 4 -25.56 19.30 1.42
C PRO A 4 -24.78 18.33 2.30
N ALA A 5 -24.19 17.30 1.69
CA ALA A 5 -23.22 16.44 2.35
C ALA A 5 -22.19 17.35 3.04
N SER A 6 -22.11 17.29 4.37
CA SER A 6 -21.17 18.11 5.11
C SER A 6 -19.77 17.77 4.60
N PRO A 7 -19.00 18.73 4.04
CA PRO A 7 -17.67 18.43 3.58
C PRO A 7 -16.83 17.93 4.75
N LEU A 8 -15.96 16.94 4.49
CA LEU A 8 -14.91 16.54 5.42
C LEU A 8 -14.31 17.81 6.06
N PRO A 9 -14.26 17.95 7.40
CA PRO A 9 -13.53 19.03 8.04
C PRO A 9 -12.08 18.98 7.57
N ALA A 10 -11.40 20.12 7.63
CA ALA A 10 -10.15 20.36 6.89
C ALA A 10 -9.01 19.33 7.10
N ARG A 11 -9.01 18.54 8.19
CA ARG A 11 -8.23 17.29 8.38
C ARG A 11 -8.67 16.53 9.65
N PRO A 12 -9.58 15.53 9.60
CA PRO A 12 -9.76 14.63 10.72
C PRO A 12 -8.62 13.61 10.76
N SER A 13 -7.93 13.47 11.89
CA SER A 13 -6.97 12.39 12.11
C SER A 13 -7.68 11.08 12.42
N LEU A 14 -7.02 9.93 12.18
CA LEU A 14 -7.58 8.64 12.59
C LEU A 14 -7.86 8.56 14.10
N VAL A 15 -7.08 9.27 14.90
CA VAL A 15 -7.31 9.37 16.35
C VAL A 15 -8.65 10.05 16.63
N GLN A 16 -8.93 11.17 15.95
CA GLN A 16 -10.19 11.90 16.08
C GLN A 16 -11.37 11.08 15.58
N LEU A 17 -11.26 10.42 14.44
CA LEU A 17 -12.34 9.58 13.89
C LEU A 17 -12.61 8.35 14.76
N ARG A 18 -11.56 7.71 15.29
CA ARG A 18 -11.71 6.61 16.27
C ARG A 18 -12.38 7.09 17.54
N LYS A 19 -12.06 8.30 17.99
CA LYS A 19 -12.71 8.94 19.13
C LYS A 19 -14.20 9.18 18.84
N GLN A 20 -14.55 9.74 17.69
CA GLN A 20 -15.94 9.92 17.28
C GLN A 20 -16.72 8.59 17.23
N ALA A 21 -16.13 7.53 16.68
CA ALA A 21 -16.78 6.22 16.65
C ALA A 21 -17.00 5.64 18.07
N LYS A 22 -16.05 5.85 18.99
CA LYS A 22 -16.20 5.46 20.40
C LYS A 22 -17.25 6.30 21.13
N GLU A 23 -17.31 7.60 20.86
CA GLU A 23 -18.32 8.51 21.42
C GLU A 23 -19.72 8.15 20.92
N LEU A 24 -19.89 7.95 19.61
CA LEU A 24 -21.14 7.48 19.02
C LEU A 24 -21.61 6.16 19.63
N LEU A 25 -20.69 5.19 19.79
CA LEU A 25 -21.01 3.92 20.42
C LEU A 25 -21.44 4.08 21.90
N ARG A 26 -20.76 4.96 22.64
CA ARG A 26 -21.11 5.27 24.04
C ARG A 26 -22.49 5.92 24.13
N ASP A 27 -22.75 6.92 23.29
CA ASP A 27 -23.98 7.72 23.33
C ASP A 27 -25.18 6.89 22.85
N TYR A 28 -24.98 6.02 21.85
CA TYR A 28 -26.00 5.04 21.44
C TYR A 28 -26.36 4.08 22.58
N ARG A 29 -25.38 3.60 23.36
CA ARG A 29 -25.63 2.75 24.54
C ARG A 29 -26.34 3.49 25.67
N ALA A 30 -26.25 4.81 25.70
CA ALA A 30 -26.96 5.67 26.65
C ALA A 30 -28.38 6.04 26.19
N ASN A 31 -28.87 5.48 25.06
CA ASN A 31 -30.14 5.84 24.42
C ASN A 31 -30.24 7.33 24.06
N ASP A 32 -29.13 7.95 23.68
CA ASP A 32 -29.14 9.33 23.18
C ASP A 32 -29.92 9.42 21.86
N ARG A 33 -30.89 10.35 21.78
CA ARG A 33 -31.77 10.49 20.61
C ARG A 33 -31.01 10.88 19.34
N ALA A 34 -29.96 11.70 19.45
CA ALA A 34 -29.20 12.12 18.28
C ALA A 34 -28.30 10.99 17.77
N ALA A 35 -27.68 10.22 18.66
CA ALA A 35 -26.92 9.03 18.30
C ALA A 35 -27.80 7.96 17.63
N LEU A 36 -29.00 7.72 18.14
CA LEU A 36 -29.98 6.81 17.53
C LEU A 36 -30.35 7.25 16.11
N ALA A 37 -30.65 8.55 15.92
CA ALA A 37 -30.97 9.09 14.60
C ALA A 37 -29.80 8.95 13.60
N ARG A 38 -28.57 9.26 14.01
CA ARG A 38 -27.36 9.12 13.19
C ARG A 38 -27.13 7.67 12.75
N VAL A 39 -27.29 6.72 13.67
CA VAL A 39 -27.16 5.29 13.34
C VAL A 39 -28.26 4.85 12.38
N GLN A 40 -29.48 5.33 12.54
CA GLN A 40 -30.59 4.93 11.68
C GLN A 40 -30.48 5.53 10.27
N GLU A 41 -29.98 6.75 10.15
CA GLU A 41 -29.70 7.43 8.88
C GLU A 41 -28.58 6.72 8.10
N HIS A 42 -27.44 6.46 8.75
CA HIS A 42 -26.25 5.96 8.07
C HIS A 42 -26.08 4.44 8.18
N HIS A 43 -26.85 3.74 8.98
CA HIS A 43 -26.80 2.28 9.11
C HIS A 43 -28.20 1.67 9.37
N PRO A 44 -29.14 1.81 8.43
CA PRO A 44 -30.56 1.50 8.62
C PRO A 44 -30.87 0.02 8.91
N ARG A 45 -29.90 -0.89 8.70
CA ARG A 45 -30.01 -2.33 8.99
C ARG A 45 -29.80 -2.69 10.48
N ILE A 46 -29.37 -1.74 11.32
CA ILE A 46 -29.30 -1.94 12.77
C ILE A 46 -30.69 -1.61 13.33
N THR A 47 -31.45 -2.65 13.67
CA THR A 47 -32.72 -2.53 14.40
C THR A 47 -32.46 -2.53 15.91
N SER A 48 -33.42 -2.04 16.69
CA SER A 48 -33.34 -1.91 18.17
C SER A 48 -32.99 -3.20 18.91
N GLU A 49 -33.07 -4.36 18.27
CA GLU A 49 -32.75 -5.68 18.83
C GLU A 49 -31.26 -6.05 18.75
N ARG A 50 -30.48 -5.41 17.86
CA ARG A 50 -29.06 -5.73 17.66
C ARG A 50 -28.15 -4.70 18.33
N ARG A 51 -27.26 -5.16 19.21
CA ARG A 51 -26.25 -4.29 19.85
C ARG A 51 -25.31 -3.67 18.80
N LEU A 52 -25.23 -2.35 18.77
CA LEU A 52 -24.23 -1.61 17.98
C LEU A 52 -22.81 -1.98 18.47
N THR A 53 -21.95 -2.39 17.54
CA THR A 53 -20.53 -2.65 17.81
C THR A 53 -19.66 -1.43 17.48
N LEU A 54 -18.38 -1.46 17.85
CA LEU A 54 -17.43 -0.43 17.43
C LEU A 54 -17.26 -0.39 15.90
N ALA A 55 -17.34 -1.55 15.22
CA ALA A 55 -17.26 -1.63 13.77
C ALA A 55 -18.48 -0.96 13.11
N ASP A 56 -19.68 -1.15 13.67
CA ASP A 56 -20.89 -0.48 13.17
C ASP A 56 -20.82 1.03 13.38
N ALA A 57 -20.35 1.49 14.54
CA ALA A 57 -20.14 2.92 14.81
C ALA A 57 -19.06 3.52 13.89
N GLN A 58 -17.99 2.77 13.60
CA GLN A 58 -16.98 3.16 12.61
C GLN A 58 -17.56 3.25 11.19
N LEU A 59 -18.48 2.36 10.82
CA LEU A 59 -19.15 2.40 9.52
C LEU A 59 -20.11 3.60 9.42
N VAL A 60 -20.83 3.94 10.49
CA VAL A 60 -21.65 5.17 10.54
C VAL A 60 -20.77 6.39 10.33
N VAL A 61 -19.66 6.52 11.09
CA VAL A 61 -18.69 7.59 10.89
C VAL A 61 -18.13 7.55 9.46
N ALA A 62 -17.84 6.40 8.87
CA ALA A 62 -17.38 6.36 7.48
C ALA A 62 -18.39 6.97 6.50
N ARG A 63 -19.67 6.64 6.65
CA ARG A 63 -20.76 7.07 5.76
C ARG A 63 -21.12 8.54 5.91
N GLU A 64 -21.03 9.09 7.12
CA GLU A 64 -21.17 10.53 7.37
C GLU A 64 -20.17 11.36 6.55
N TYR A 65 -18.98 10.78 6.34
CA TYR A 65 -17.90 11.37 5.56
C TYR A 65 -17.93 10.94 4.08
N GLY A 66 -18.99 10.29 3.62
CA GLY A 66 -19.18 9.87 2.23
C GLY A 66 -18.46 8.60 1.80
N PHE A 67 -17.92 7.81 2.75
CA PHE A 67 -17.22 6.55 2.45
C PHE A 67 -18.13 5.35 2.72
N SER A 68 -18.07 4.35 1.84
CA SER A 68 -18.87 3.14 1.97
C SER A 68 -18.36 2.18 3.05
N SER A 69 -17.14 2.36 3.56
CA SER A 69 -16.57 1.57 4.65
C SER A 69 -15.56 2.36 5.48
N TRP A 70 -15.38 1.94 6.73
CA TRP A 70 -14.34 2.49 7.62
C TRP A 70 -12.93 2.31 7.06
N ALA A 71 -12.66 1.21 6.36
CA ALA A 71 -11.38 0.99 5.69
C ALA A 71 -11.11 2.06 4.62
N LYS A 72 -12.12 2.44 3.83
CA LYS A 72 -12.02 3.49 2.80
C LYS A 72 -11.79 4.87 3.42
N LEU A 73 -12.51 5.23 4.49
CA LEU A 73 -12.27 6.48 5.23
C LEU A 73 -10.86 6.49 5.86
N LYS A 74 -10.47 5.40 6.53
CA LYS A 74 -9.15 5.26 7.15
C LYS A 74 -8.04 5.45 6.12
N HIS A 75 -8.18 4.79 4.97
CA HIS A 75 -7.24 4.89 3.86
C HIS A 75 -7.12 6.31 3.32
N HIS A 76 -8.24 7.00 3.12
CA HIS A 76 -8.24 8.39 2.67
C HIS A 76 -7.48 9.30 3.64
N VAL A 77 -7.64 9.11 4.94
CA VAL A 77 -6.96 9.91 5.97
C VAL A 77 -5.46 9.61 6.01
N GLU A 78 -5.06 8.35 5.91
CA GLU A 78 -3.65 7.95 5.91
C GLU A 78 -2.93 8.38 4.62
N SER A 79 -3.59 8.32 3.46
CA SER A 79 -2.98 8.67 2.17
C SER A 79 -2.68 10.17 2.02
N VAL A 80 -3.30 11.01 2.84
CA VAL A 80 -3.12 12.47 2.83
C VAL A 80 -2.26 12.96 4.00
N GLN A 81 -1.94 12.10 4.97
CA GLN A 81 -1.03 12.40 6.07
C GLN A 81 0.42 12.23 5.64
N ARG A 82 1.26 13.22 5.95
CA ARG A 82 2.69 13.17 5.67
C ARG A 82 3.31 11.97 6.39
N PRO A 83 3.96 11.04 5.67
CA PRO A 83 4.67 9.93 6.29
C PRO A 83 5.75 10.47 7.22
N ALA A 84 5.92 9.82 8.37
CA ALA A 84 6.82 10.29 9.43
C ALA A 84 8.30 10.38 8.98
N ASP A 85 8.60 9.70 7.88
CA ASP A 85 9.90 9.50 7.25
C ASP A 85 10.01 10.22 5.89
N PHE A 86 9.14 11.18 5.63
CA PHE A 86 9.27 12.05 4.46
C PHE A 86 10.61 12.81 4.51
N ASP A 87 11.53 12.45 3.61
CA ASP A 87 12.85 13.07 3.47
C ASP A 87 12.70 14.48 2.85
N GLU A 88 12.44 15.48 3.70
CA GLU A 88 12.33 16.89 3.29
C GLU A 88 13.57 17.39 2.52
N PRO A 89 14.81 17.04 2.89
CA PRO A 89 16.00 17.36 2.09
C PRO A 89 15.98 16.79 0.66
N LEU A 90 15.54 15.55 0.47
CA LEU A 90 15.52 14.88 -0.85
C LEU A 90 14.37 15.36 -1.74
N TRP A 91 13.21 15.55 -1.14
CA TRP A 91 11.96 15.80 -1.87
C TRP A 91 11.49 17.24 -1.80
N GLY A 92 11.95 18.04 -0.83
CA GLY A 92 11.51 19.42 -0.60
C GLY A 92 10.26 19.53 0.26
N ARG A 93 10.19 20.55 1.13
CA ARG A 93 9.10 20.72 2.12
C ARG A 93 7.71 20.86 1.50
N ALA A 94 7.61 21.42 0.29
CA ALA A 94 6.34 21.67 -0.39
C ALA A 94 5.80 20.44 -1.14
N THR A 95 6.62 19.42 -1.38
CA THR A 95 6.26 18.28 -2.23
C THR A 95 5.16 17.42 -1.62
N TRP A 96 5.16 17.18 -0.30
CA TRP A 96 4.07 16.43 0.32
C TRP A 96 2.71 17.17 0.27
N PRO A 97 2.60 18.44 0.72
CA PRO A 97 1.38 19.22 0.55
C PRO A 97 0.87 19.25 -0.89
N PHE A 98 1.79 19.36 -1.86
CA PHE A 98 1.47 19.34 -3.28
C PHE A 98 0.82 18.02 -3.71
N LEU A 99 1.46 16.89 -3.43
CA LEU A 99 0.97 15.57 -3.79
C LEU A 99 -0.38 15.25 -3.13
N ALA A 100 -0.59 15.67 -1.89
CA ALA A 100 -1.87 15.51 -1.21
C ALA A 100 -2.99 16.32 -1.90
N ALA A 101 -2.70 17.55 -2.34
CA ALA A 101 -3.64 18.37 -3.11
C ALA A 101 -3.96 17.73 -4.47
N VAL A 102 -2.94 17.22 -5.16
CA VAL A 102 -3.07 16.47 -6.42
C VAL A 102 -3.99 15.25 -6.26
N TYR A 103 -3.72 14.40 -5.28
CA TYR A 103 -4.53 13.20 -5.02
C TYR A 103 -6.01 13.54 -4.72
N LYS A 104 -6.24 14.62 -3.97
CA LYS A 104 -7.58 15.12 -3.66
C LYS A 104 -8.30 15.76 -4.85
N GLY A 105 -7.57 16.17 -5.88
CA GLY A 105 -8.12 16.94 -6.99
C GLY A 105 -8.33 18.42 -6.65
N ASP A 106 -7.59 18.97 -5.69
CA ASP A 106 -7.63 20.40 -5.34
C ASP A 106 -6.85 21.23 -6.36
N GLU A 107 -7.48 21.49 -7.50
CA GLU A 107 -6.88 22.21 -8.63
C GLU A 107 -6.42 23.62 -8.24
N THR A 108 -7.14 24.32 -7.35
CA THR A 108 -6.78 25.68 -6.94
C THR A 108 -5.45 25.70 -6.21
N THR A 109 -5.29 24.84 -5.21
CA THR A 109 -4.01 24.73 -4.47
C THR A 109 -2.88 24.29 -5.39
N VAL A 110 -3.13 23.29 -6.26
CA VAL A 110 -2.12 22.79 -7.18
C VAL A 110 -1.65 23.86 -8.16
N ARG A 111 -2.56 24.66 -8.75
CA ARG A 111 -2.20 25.78 -9.63
C ARG A 111 -1.34 26.82 -8.90
N GLN A 112 -1.70 27.18 -7.67
CA GLN A 112 -0.92 28.15 -6.87
C GLN A 112 0.49 27.66 -6.57
N MET A 113 0.65 26.36 -6.28
CA MET A 113 1.96 25.76 -6.00
C MET A 113 2.82 25.65 -7.26
N LEU A 114 2.24 25.20 -8.38
CA LEU A 114 2.95 25.14 -9.67
C LEU A 114 3.37 26.51 -10.20
N ALA A 115 2.58 27.55 -9.94
CA ALA A 115 2.95 28.92 -10.30
C ALA A 115 4.19 29.41 -9.54
N ARG A 116 4.46 28.87 -8.34
CA ARG A 116 5.66 29.18 -7.55
C ARG A 116 6.83 28.29 -7.92
N ASP A 117 6.57 27.03 -8.22
CA ASP A 117 7.56 26.03 -8.59
C ASP A 117 6.95 25.01 -9.56
N SER A 118 7.22 25.18 -10.85
CA SER A 118 6.72 24.28 -11.90
C SER A 118 7.40 22.91 -11.86
N SER A 119 8.57 22.78 -11.22
CA SER A 119 9.27 21.49 -11.10
C SER A 119 8.49 20.48 -10.26
N LEU A 120 7.56 20.95 -9.42
CA LEU A 120 6.66 20.11 -8.63
C LEU A 120 5.85 19.14 -9.50
N ALA A 121 5.54 19.47 -10.77
CA ALA A 121 4.83 18.60 -11.69
C ALA A 121 5.53 17.26 -11.95
N ARG A 122 6.87 17.25 -11.86
CA ARG A 122 7.73 16.06 -12.03
C ARG A 122 8.48 15.71 -10.74
N ALA A 123 8.10 16.30 -9.59
CA ALA A 123 8.66 15.90 -8.31
C ALA A 123 8.32 14.43 -8.03
N GLU A 124 9.25 13.67 -7.51
CA GLU A 124 8.99 12.28 -7.15
C GLU A 124 8.75 12.17 -5.65
N TYR A 125 8.00 11.16 -5.25
CA TYR A 125 7.91 10.71 -3.87
C TYR A 125 7.72 9.20 -3.85
N ALA A 126 8.61 8.49 -3.17
CA ALA A 126 8.67 7.03 -3.19
C ALA A 126 8.61 6.49 -4.63
N TYR A 127 9.41 7.07 -5.52
CA TYR A 127 9.51 6.75 -6.95
C TYR A 127 8.28 7.10 -7.80
N LEU A 128 7.25 7.76 -7.24
CA LEU A 128 6.04 8.15 -7.98
C LEU A 128 5.95 9.66 -8.17
N GLN A 129 5.59 10.08 -9.38
CA GLN A 129 5.29 11.49 -9.72
C GLN A 129 3.83 11.87 -9.45
N PRO A 130 3.49 13.18 -9.32
CA PRO A 130 2.12 13.68 -9.13
C PRO A 130 1.09 13.07 -10.05
N LEU A 131 1.44 12.84 -11.31
CA LEU A 131 0.53 12.25 -12.29
C LEU A 131 0.07 10.84 -11.88
N HIS A 132 0.91 10.04 -11.23
CA HIS A 132 0.52 8.76 -10.64
C HIS A 132 -0.59 8.93 -9.59
N TYR A 133 -0.46 9.95 -8.74
CA TYR A 133 -1.44 10.23 -7.67
C TYR A 133 -2.76 10.77 -8.24
N ALA A 134 -2.71 11.58 -9.29
CA ALA A 134 -3.90 12.06 -10.00
C ALA A 134 -4.68 10.90 -10.65
N VAL A 135 -3.96 10.00 -11.35
CA VAL A 135 -4.54 8.77 -11.93
C VAL A 135 -5.09 7.86 -10.84
N ARG A 136 -4.35 7.65 -9.76
CA ARG A 136 -4.79 6.85 -8.61
C ARG A 136 -6.08 7.38 -8.00
N GLY A 137 -6.21 8.70 -7.89
CA GLY A 137 -7.42 9.37 -7.42
C GLY A 137 -8.55 9.44 -8.44
N GLY A 138 -8.34 8.99 -9.69
CA GLY A 138 -9.32 9.11 -10.78
C GLY A 138 -9.64 10.57 -11.14
N ARG A 139 -8.71 11.51 -10.90
CA ARG A 139 -8.96 12.95 -11.00
C ARG A 139 -8.67 13.47 -12.41
N ILE A 140 -9.61 13.32 -13.35
CA ILE A 140 -9.39 13.70 -14.75
C ILE A 140 -8.99 15.17 -14.95
N GLY A 141 -9.59 16.11 -14.21
CA GLY A 141 -9.22 17.53 -14.25
C GLY A 141 -7.78 17.77 -13.81
N MET A 142 -7.35 17.09 -12.74
CA MET A 142 -5.97 17.13 -12.25
C MET A 142 -4.99 16.47 -13.23
N VAL A 143 -5.38 15.38 -13.89
CA VAL A 143 -4.56 14.75 -14.94
C VAL A 143 -4.29 15.75 -16.06
N ARG A 144 -5.33 16.42 -16.59
CA ARG A 144 -5.17 17.46 -17.62
C ARG A 144 -4.23 18.58 -17.15
N LEU A 145 -4.51 19.13 -15.97
CA LEU A 145 -3.71 20.19 -15.37
C LEU A 145 -2.22 19.81 -15.29
N LEU A 146 -1.91 18.62 -14.80
CA LEU A 146 -0.52 18.16 -14.66
C LEU A 146 0.15 17.93 -16.03
N LEU A 147 -0.59 17.38 -17.01
CA LEU A 147 -0.08 17.21 -18.37
C LEU A 147 0.23 18.57 -19.03
N ASP A 148 -0.62 19.58 -18.83
CA ASP A 148 -0.43 20.94 -19.36
C ASP A 148 0.87 21.59 -18.86
N VAL A 149 1.34 21.21 -17.67
CA VAL A 149 2.60 21.70 -17.08
C VAL A 149 3.78 20.74 -17.26
N GLY A 150 3.65 19.75 -18.15
CA GLY A 150 4.76 18.88 -18.55
C GLY A 150 4.99 17.64 -17.68
N ALA A 151 3.98 17.18 -16.93
CA ALA A 151 4.04 15.88 -16.28
C ALA A 151 4.12 14.75 -17.32
N ASP A 152 4.80 13.66 -16.96
CA ASP A 152 5.13 12.61 -17.90
C ASP A 152 4.21 11.39 -17.74
N PRO A 153 3.37 11.07 -18.74
CA PRO A 153 2.45 9.93 -18.69
C PRO A 153 3.17 8.58 -18.69
N LEU A 154 4.46 8.55 -19.05
CA LEU A 154 5.33 7.38 -19.09
C LEU A 154 6.46 7.46 -18.05
N ALA A 155 6.33 8.34 -17.04
CA ALA A 155 7.24 8.33 -15.90
C ALA A 155 7.26 6.95 -15.26
N GLU A 156 8.44 6.37 -15.14
CA GLU A 156 8.58 5.12 -14.40
C GLU A 156 8.25 5.33 -12.93
N GLY A 157 7.49 4.39 -12.38
CA GLY A 157 7.27 4.33 -10.96
C GLY A 157 8.37 3.55 -10.26
N TRP A 158 7.96 2.81 -9.24
CA TRP A 158 8.83 1.97 -8.46
C TRP A 158 9.34 0.75 -9.25
N SER A 159 8.48 0.04 -9.97
CA SER A 159 8.85 -1.28 -10.53
C SER A 159 9.73 -1.20 -11.77
N GLY A 160 9.62 -0.14 -12.57
CA GLY A 160 10.51 0.09 -13.72
C GLY A 160 11.99 0.19 -13.35
N ARG A 161 12.30 0.71 -12.16
CA ARG A 161 13.68 0.97 -11.70
C ARG A 161 14.42 -0.27 -11.19
N PHE A 162 13.74 -1.36 -10.86
CA PHE A 162 14.34 -2.53 -10.22
C PHE A 162 14.28 -3.81 -11.07
N GLY A 163 13.90 -3.70 -12.35
CA GLY A 163 13.88 -4.85 -13.26
C GLY A 163 12.85 -5.94 -12.91
N ASP A 164 11.92 -5.64 -12.00
CA ASP A 164 10.80 -6.53 -11.70
C ASP A 164 9.84 -6.52 -12.91
N GLU A 165 10.03 -7.47 -13.84
CA GLU A 165 9.22 -7.70 -15.05
C GLU A 165 7.70 -7.78 -14.77
N ILE A 166 7.31 -7.90 -13.49
CA ILE A 166 5.95 -8.08 -13.01
C ILE A 166 5.09 -6.80 -13.16
N ARG A 167 5.66 -5.59 -13.22
CA ARG A 167 4.87 -4.35 -13.14
C ARG A 167 5.39 -3.20 -14.04
N ASP A 168 4.65 -2.88 -15.10
CA ASP A 168 4.57 -1.50 -15.60
C ASP A 168 3.69 -0.71 -14.64
N ASP A 169 4.25 0.31 -14.00
CA ASP A 169 3.55 1.15 -13.04
C ASP A 169 3.48 2.63 -13.43
N THR A 170 3.75 2.93 -14.70
CA THR A 170 3.55 4.27 -15.28
C THR A 170 2.12 4.78 -15.05
N PRO A 171 1.89 6.11 -15.04
CA PRO A 171 0.53 6.65 -14.93
C PRO A 171 -0.42 6.06 -15.98
N LEU A 172 0.05 5.88 -17.22
CA LEU A 172 -0.73 5.25 -18.29
C LEU A 172 -1.06 3.79 -17.99
N ALA A 173 -0.07 2.98 -17.58
CA ALA A 173 -0.32 1.58 -17.23
C ALA A 173 -1.27 1.46 -16.04
N ARG A 174 -1.13 2.32 -15.02
CA ARG A 174 -2.04 2.36 -13.86
C ARG A 174 -3.45 2.78 -14.24
N ALA A 175 -3.62 3.68 -15.22
CA ALA A 175 -4.94 4.06 -15.74
C ALA A 175 -5.61 2.90 -16.48
N ARG A 176 -4.87 2.14 -17.29
CA ARG A 176 -5.34 0.91 -17.97
C ARG A 176 -5.69 -0.18 -16.95
N ASP A 177 -4.83 -0.37 -15.97
CA ASP A 177 -5.01 -1.24 -14.81
C ASP A 177 -6.21 -0.85 -13.93
N ARG A 178 -6.84 0.31 -14.14
CA ARG A 178 -8.04 0.76 -13.44
C ARG A 178 -9.22 1.01 -14.38
N GLU A 179 -9.08 0.70 -15.66
CA GLU A 179 -10.10 0.90 -16.71
C GLU A 179 -10.63 2.36 -16.77
N LEU A 180 -9.75 3.33 -16.50
CA LEU A 180 -10.08 4.76 -16.52
C LEU A 180 -10.03 5.30 -17.95
N ASN A 181 -10.93 4.85 -18.82
CA ASN A 181 -10.87 5.03 -20.28
C ASN A 181 -10.59 6.47 -20.75
N GLU A 182 -11.26 7.47 -20.16
CA GLU A 182 -11.02 8.87 -20.51
C GLU A 182 -9.61 9.35 -20.11
N ILE A 183 -9.12 8.90 -18.96
CA ILE A 183 -7.75 9.20 -18.49
C ILE A 183 -6.73 8.46 -19.36
N VAL A 184 -7.01 7.22 -19.76
CA VAL A 184 -6.16 6.45 -20.68
C VAL A 184 -5.99 7.22 -22.01
N ALA A 185 -7.09 7.67 -22.62
CA ALA A 185 -7.02 8.43 -23.86
C ALA A 185 -6.18 9.72 -23.74
N LEU A 186 -6.32 10.45 -22.62
CA LEU A 186 -5.51 11.65 -22.35
C LEU A 186 -4.02 11.32 -22.21
N LEU A 187 -3.70 10.25 -21.48
CA LEU A 187 -2.32 9.83 -21.24
C LEU A 187 -1.67 9.27 -22.51
N GLU A 188 -2.41 8.54 -23.35
CA GLU A 188 -1.94 8.06 -24.65
C GLU A 188 -1.63 9.22 -25.60
N ALA A 189 -2.53 10.20 -25.69
CA ALA A 189 -2.31 11.39 -26.50
C ALA A 189 -1.08 12.19 -26.04
N ALA A 190 -0.86 12.30 -24.72
CA ALA A 190 0.30 13.00 -24.17
C ALA A 190 1.62 12.20 -24.29
N ALA A 191 1.53 10.87 -24.25
CA ALA A 191 2.67 9.97 -24.41
C ALA A 191 3.21 10.01 -25.84
N GLY A 192 2.32 9.90 -26.83
CA GLY A 192 2.71 9.73 -28.24
C GLY A 192 3.70 8.55 -28.40
N ASP A 193 4.71 8.72 -29.25
CA ASP A 193 5.75 7.71 -29.50
C ASP A 193 6.97 7.84 -28.57
N LYS A 194 6.85 8.58 -27.46
CA LYS A 194 7.99 8.80 -26.56
C LYS A 194 8.43 7.50 -25.89
N PRO A 195 9.75 7.26 -25.74
CA PRO A 195 10.23 6.19 -24.89
C PRO A 195 9.93 6.51 -23.41
N ARG A 196 9.95 5.48 -22.56
CA ARG A 196 9.81 5.66 -21.11
C ARG A 196 10.89 6.60 -20.58
N SER A 197 10.49 7.47 -19.66
CA SER A 197 11.42 8.38 -19.00
C SER A 197 11.92 7.77 -17.69
N VAL A 198 13.24 7.61 -17.60
CA VAL A 198 13.91 7.28 -16.34
C VAL A 198 14.30 8.59 -15.67
N ALA A 199 13.73 8.87 -14.50
CA ALA A 199 14.15 10.05 -13.76
C ALA A 199 15.55 9.85 -13.15
N PRO A 200 16.40 10.89 -13.14
CA PRO A 200 17.74 10.80 -12.59
C PRO A 200 17.70 10.38 -11.12
N GLU A 201 18.70 9.59 -10.70
CA GLU A 201 18.84 9.21 -9.30
C GLU A 201 19.07 10.47 -8.45
N ARG A 202 18.21 10.68 -7.45
CA ARG A 202 18.40 11.74 -6.45
C ARG A 202 19.17 11.16 -5.27
N LYS A 203 20.35 11.72 -4.99
CA LYS A 203 21.12 11.42 -3.79
C LYS A 203 20.88 12.53 -2.77
N ALA A 204 20.39 12.16 -1.60
CA ALA A 204 20.33 13.12 -0.50
C ALA A 204 21.78 13.48 -0.09
N PRO A 205 22.01 14.71 0.38
CA PRO A 205 23.33 15.09 0.89
C PRO A 205 23.75 14.15 2.04
N SER A 206 25.04 13.81 2.07
CA SER A 206 25.63 13.00 3.15
C SER A 206 25.53 13.78 4.47
N THR A 207 25.00 13.13 5.50
CA THR A 207 25.05 13.62 6.89
C THR A 207 25.86 12.64 7.73
N PRO A 208 26.46 13.05 8.87
CA PRO A 208 27.19 12.13 9.75
C PRO A 208 26.36 10.92 10.17
N GLU A 209 25.06 11.10 10.40
CA GLU A 209 24.14 10.02 10.73
C GLU A 209 23.99 9.03 9.56
N ARG A 210 23.91 9.53 8.32
CA ARG A 210 23.79 8.70 7.13
C ARG A 210 25.07 7.91 6.84
N GLU A 211 26.23 8.52 7.06
CA GLU A 211 27.53 7.84 6.93
C GLU A 211 27.65 6.68 7.94
N LEU A 212 27.15 6.88 9.16
CA LEU A 212 27.04 5.82 10.17
C LEU A 212 26.07 4.72 9.73
N GLU A 213 24.90 5.06 9.19
CA GLU A 213 23.94 4.06 8.68
C GLU A 213 24.54 3.25 7.51
N ASP A 214 25.19 3.92 6.57
CA ASP A 214 25.87 3.30 5.42
C ASP A 214 27.01 2.38 5.86
N GLU A 215 27.78 2.78 6.87
CA GLU A 215 28.80 1.91 7.47
C GLU A 215 28.20 0.69 8.15
N MET A 216 27.12 0.87 8.92
CA MET A 216 26.45 -0.26 9.57
C MET A 216 25.87 -1.24 8.54
N MET A 217 25.25 -0.74 7.47
CA MET A 217 24.77 -1.57 6.36
C MET A 217 25.92 -2.36 5.73
N ARG A 218 27.06 -1.72 5.43
CA ARG A 218 28.24 -2.39 4.85
C ARG A 218 28.80 -3.49 5.76
N ILE A 219 28.93 -3.23 7.06
CA ILE A 219 29.38 -4.22 8.04
C ILE A 219 28.43 -5.42 8.04
N CYS A 220 27.12 -5.17 8.00
CA CYS A 220 26.11 -6.23 7.97
C CYS A 220 26.09 -7.00 6.65
N HIS A 221 26.38 -6.33 5.53
CA HIS A 221 26.57 -6.94 4.21
C HIS A 221 27.68 -7.97 4.23
N LEU A 222 28.80 -7.62 4.86
CA LEU A 222 30.00 -8.45 4.93
C LEU A 222 29.97 -9.49 6.07
N SER A 223 28.89 -9.53 6.86
CA SER A 223 28.74 -10.41 8.03
C SER A 223 29.80 -10.20 9.12
N GLU A 224 30.30 -8.96 9.28
CA GLU A 224 31.34 -8.65 10.28
C GLU A 224 30.73 -8.48 11.69
N ILE A 225 30.37 -9.59 12.32
CA ILE A 225 29.60 -9.63 13.59
C ILE A 225 30.24 -8.79 14.70
N ASP A 226 31.54 -8.95 14.96
CA ASP A 226 32.22 -8.23 16.05
C ASP A 226 32.25 -6.72 15.82
N ARG A 227 32.43 -6.30 14.55
CA ARG A 227 32.39 -4.88 14.17
C ARG A 227 30.98 -4.32 14.29
N ALA A 228 29.95 -5.09 13.94
CA ALA A 228 28.55 -4.69 14.12
C ALA A 228 28.24 -4.45 15.60
N ILE A 229 28.63 -5.39 16.48
CA ILE A 229 28.44 -5.26 17.93
C ILE A 229 29.16 -4.01 18.46
N ALA A 230 30.44 -3.85 18.13
CA ALA A 230 31.23 -2.69 18.56
C ALA A 230 30.69 -1.35 18.04
N MET A 231 30.03 -1.34 16.88
CA MET A 231 29.38 -0.15 16.34
C MET A 231 28.07 0.16 17.08
N ILE A 232 27.25 -0.85 17.37
CA ILE A 232 26.01 -0.72 18.15
C ILE A 232 26.29 -0.21 19.56
N ASP A 233 27.36 -0.71 20.21
CA ASP A 233 27.76 -0.29 21.55
C ASP A 233 28.16 1.19 21.60
N ARG A 234 28.80 1.70 20.53
CA ARG A 234 29.18 3.12 20.40
C ARG A 234 28.01 4.02 20.00
N HIS A 235 27.06 3.49 19.22
CA HIS A 235 25.93 4.23 18.68
C HIS A 235 24.61 3.50 18.95
N PRO A 236 24.05 3.58 20.17
CA PRO A 236 22.78 2.96 20.51
C PRO A 236 21.67 3.43 19.56
N GLY A 237 21.05 2.49 18.84
CA GLY A 237 20.01 2.76 17.84
C GLY A 237 20.41 2.48 16.39
N ILE A 238 21.71 2.34 16.09
CA ILE A 238 22.19 2.05 14.73
C ILE A 238 21.83 0.63 14.25
N ALA A 239 21.47 -0.27 15.17
CA ALA A 239 21.07 -1.64 14.87
C ALA A 239 19.95 -1.72 13.82
N GLN A 240 19.05 -0.73 13.80
CA GLN A 240 17.98 -0.68 12.80
C GLN A 240 18.50 -0.56 11.36
N ALA A 241 19.61 0.13 11.12
CA ALA A 241 20.19 0.34 9.80
C ALA A 241 20.73 -0.96 9.21
N GLY A 242 21.37 -1.78 10.04
CA GLY A 242 21.95 -3.06 9.63
C GLY A 242 20.92 -4.17 9.38
N LEU A 243 19.69 -4.05 9.92
CA LEU A 243 18.70 -5.12 9.87
C LEU A 243 18.28 -5.46 8.43
N TYR A 244 18.15 -4.46 7.56
CA TYR A 244 17.86 -4.69 6.14
C TYR A 244 18.89 -5.62 5.51
N GLU A 245 20.16 -5.26 5.66
CA GLU A 245 21.24 -5.92 4.96
C GLU A 245 21.50 -7.32 5.52
N ALA A 246 21.39 -7.49 6.84
CA ALA A 246 21.48 -8.81 7.48
C ALA A 246 20.39 -9.78 6.96
N VAL A 247 19.16 -9.30 6.77
CA VAL A 247 18.09 -10.10 6.17
C VAL A 247 18.36 -10.33 4.67
N HIS A 248 18.78 -9.29 3.95
CA HIS A 248 19.07 -9.33 2.51
C HIS A 248 20.19 -10.31 2.16
N GLN A 249 21.21 -10.45 3.02
CA GLN A 249 22.36 -11.36 2.82
C GLN A 249 22.22 -12.73 3.48
N ASN A 250 21.13 -12.96 4.22
CA ASN A 250 20.82 -14.25 4.86
C ASN A 250 21.79 -14.52 6.00
N HIS A 251 21.93 -13.56 6.91
CA HIS A 251 22.76 -13.68 8.10
C HIS A 251 21.89 -13.83 9.36
N PRO A 252 21.26 -15.01 9.63
CA PRO A 252 20.36 -15.19 10.77
C PRO A 252 20.96 -14.81 12.12
N GLN A 253 22.24 -15.10 12.33
CA GLN A 253 22.95 -14.75 13.56
C GLN A 253 22.99 -13.23 13.77
N LEU A 254 23.30 -12.49 12.70
CA LEU A 254 23.34 -11.04 12.75
C LEU A 254 21.94 -10.44 12.89
N VAL A 255 20.94 -10.98 12.20
CA VAL A 255 19.53 -10.58 12.39
C VAL A 255 19.13 -10.71 13.87
N ARG A 256 19.44 -11.85 14.50
CA ARG A 256 19.15 -12.08 15.92
C ARG A 256 19.78 -11.00 16.81
N ILE A 257 21.07 -10.77 16.64
CA ILE A 257 21.81 -9.74 17.39
C ILE A 257 21.16 -8.37 17.20
N LEU A 258 20.83 -7.98 15.97
CA LEU A 258 20.24 -6.68 15.69
C LEU A 258 18.87 -6.53 16.37
N LEU A 259 18.02 -7.56 16.35
CA LEU A 259 16.72 -7.55 17.03
C LEU A 259 16.88 -7.50 18.56
N GLU A 260 17.78 -8.29 19.14
CA GLU A 260 18.11 -8.26 20.58
C GLU A 260 18.67 -6.90 21.02
N ARG A 261 19.37 -6.19 20.12
CA ARG A 261 19.90 -4.84 20.33
C ARG A 261 18.93 -3.72 19.95
N GLY A 262 17.64 -4.02 19.81
CA GLY A 262 16.58 -3.02 19.69
C GLY A 262 16.21 -2.60 18.27
N ALA A 263 16.71 -3.28 17.22
CA ALA A 263 16.17 -3.11 15.88
C ALA A 263 14.70 -3.59 15.84
N LYS A 264 13.81 -2.79 15.24
CA LYS A 264 12.39 -3.13 15.18
C LYS A 264 12.13 -4.04 13.98
N ALA A 265 11.61 -5.23 14.27
CA ALA A 265 11.25 -6.24 13.28
C ALA A 265 10.09 -5.83 12.33
N THR A 266 9.36 -4.77 12.66
CA THR A 266 8.21 -4.27 11.88
C THR A 266 8.53 -3.06 11.02
N THR A 267 9.70 -2.42 11.20
CA THR A 267 10.04 -1.20 10.44
C THR A 267 10.15 -1.54 8.95
N PRO A 268 9.26 -1.02 8.09
CA PRO A 268 9.39 -1.22 6.66
C PRO A 268 10.63 -0.50 6.13
N TRP A 269 11.34 -1.15 5.22
CA TRP A 269 12.56 -0.58 4.65
C TRP A 269 12.23 0.33 3.49
N ARG A 270 12.44 1.62 3.73
CA ARG A 270 12.00 2.74 2.90
C ARG A 270 12.64 2.71 1.49
N TRP A 271 13.88 2.26 1.40
CA TRP A 271 14.65 2.08 0.16
C TRP A 271 14.38 0.74 -0.54
N ALA A 272 13.79 -0.21 0.17
CA ALA A 272 13.43 -1.53 -0.34
C ALA A 272 11.91 -1.65 -0.46
N CYS A 273 11.31 -0.71 -1.18
CA CYS A 273 9.92 -0.84 -1.64
C CYS A 273 8.90 -0.85 -0.49
N TRP A 274 9.30 -0.32 0.67
CA TRP A 274 8.55 -0.41 1.92
C TRP A 274 8.32 -1.85 2.39
N TYR A 275 9.08 -2.83 1.89
CA TYR A 275 8.96 -4.19 2.38
C TYR A 275 9.23 -4.23 3.88
N THR A 276 8.36 -4.93 4.60
CA THR A 276 8.66 -5.30 5.97
C THR A 276 9.77 -6.36 5.97
N PRO A 277 10.49 -6.53 7.10
CA PRO A 277 11.49 -7.58 7.20
C PRO A 277 10.93 -8.98 6.87
N LEU A 278 9.68 -9.26 7.26
CA LEU A 278 9.01 -10.51 6.95
C LEU A 278 8.78 -10.68 5.44
N MET A 279 8.29 -9.64 4.76
CA MET A 279 8.10 -9.65 3.30
C MET A 279 9.40 -9.99 2.58
N HIS A 280 10.47 -9.29 2.93
CA HIS A 280 11.76 -9.48 2.27
C HIS A 280 12.38 -10.83 2.56
N SER A 281 12.21 -11.37 3.77
CA SER A 281 12.73 -12.71 4.09
C SER A 281 12.11 -13.80 3.21
N LEU A 282 10.84 -13.63 2.78
CA LEU A 282 10.09 -14.64 2.02
C LEU A 282 9.99 -14.36 0.53
N ARG A 283 10.34 -13.15 0.06
CA ARG A 283 10.18 -12.78 -1.36
C ARG A 283 11.17 -13.44 -2.33
N TYR A 284 12.15 -14.17 -1.83
CA TYR A 284 13.21 -14.74 -2.66
C TYR A 284 12.78 -16.11 -3.22
N PRO A 285 13.30 -16.54 -4.39
CA PRO A 285 13.06 -17.89 -4.90
C PRO A 285 13.44 -18.99 -3.91
N LYS A 286 14.44 -18.72 -3.06
CA LYS A 286 14.76 -19.50 -1.85
C LYS A 286 14.39 -18.67 -0.62
N PRO A 287 13.19 -18.84 -0.05
CA PRO A 287 12.75 -18.12 1.13
C PRO A 287 13.64 -18.40 2.34
N ARG A 288 13.81 -17.39 3.20
CA ARG A 288 14.67 -17.42 4.39
C ARG A 288 13.83 -17.75 5.61
N TYR A 289 13.32 -18.98 5.67
CA TYR A 289 12.36 -19.39 6.69
C TYR A 289 12.87 -19.23 8.12
N ASP A 290 14.18 -19.41 8.36
CA ASP A 290 14.78 -19.22 9.69
C ASP A 290 14.66 -17.77 10.16
N ILE A 291 14.92 -16.82 9.25
CA ILE A 291 14.77 -15.38 9.52
C ILE A 291 13.29 -15.03 9.65
N ALA A 292 12.43 -15.56 8.77
CA ALA A 292 10.99 -15.33 8.83
C ALA A 292 10.40 -15.81 10.16
N GLN A 293 10.78 -17.01 10.62
CA GLN A 293 10.37 -17.56 11.91
C GLN A 293 10.85 -16.68 13.06
N MET A 294 12.12 -16.29 13.05
CA MET A 294 12.69 -15.38 14.06
C MET A 294 11.90 -14.07 14.15
N LEU A 295 11.52 -13.47 13.01
CA LEU A 295 10.72 -12.24 13.01
C LEU A 295 9.34 -12.44 13.66
N LEU A 296 8.68 -13.57 13.40
CA LEU A 296 7.40 -13.90 14.04
C LEU A 296 7.56 -14.15 15.55
N ASP A 297 8.64 -14.82 15.96
CA ASP A 297 8.97 -15.06 17.36
C ASP A 297 9.25 -13.73 18.10
N HIS A 298 9.74 -12.71 17.39
CA HIS A 298 9.87 -11.32 17.86
C HIS A 298 8.56 -10.51 17.75
N GLY A 299 7.42 -11.17 17.55
CA GLY A 299 6.09 -10.56 17.64
C GLY A 299 5.61 -9.83 16.39
N VAL A 300 6.23 -10.06 15.22
CA VAL A 300 5.68 -9.57 13.94
C VAL A 300 4.37 -10.30 13.65
N ASP A 301 3.30 -9.55 13.37
CA ASP A 301 2.04 -10.12 12.89
C ASP A 301 2.23 -10.64 11.44
N PRO A 302 1.88 -11.90 11.13
CA PRO A 302 1.85 -12.42 9.75
C PRO A 302 1.04 -11.56 8.76
N ASN A 303 0.09 -10.78 9.28
CA ASN A 303 -0.79 -9.86 8.55
C ASN A 303 -0.31 -8.40 8.57
N GLU A 304 0.89 -8.14 9.10
CA GLU A 304 1.50 -6.81 9.04
C GLU A 304 1.56 -6.31 7.59
N THR A 305 1.19 -5.05 7.38
CA THR A 305 1.11 -4.46 6.05
C THR A 305 2.17 -3.41 5.83
N ASN A 306 2.70 -3.31 4.61
CA ASN A 306 3.55 -2.20 4.23
C ASN A 306 2.75 -0.91 3.95
N GLY A 307 3.44 0.15 3.50
CA GLY A 307 2.81 1.42 3.14
C GLY A 307 1.68 1.31 2.09
N MET A 308 1.72 0.27 1.25
CA MET A 308 0.70 -0.01 0.24
C MET A 308 -0.44 -0.92 0.74
N GLY A 309 -0.44 -1.28 2.03
CA GLY A 309 -1.44 -2.19 2.58
C GLY A 309 -1.26 -3.65 2.17
N MET A 310 -0.15 -3.99 1.52
CA MET A 310 0.14 -5.37 1.11
C MET A 310 0.64 -6.13 2.33
N THR A 311 0.15 -7.36 2.53
CA THR A 311 0.71 -8.33 3.48
C THR A 311 1.81 -9.16 2.80
N THR A 312 2.60 -9.92 3.57
CA THR A 312 3.59 -10.83 2.99
C THR A 312 2.97 -11.85 2.04
N LEU A 313 1.73 -12.27 2.31
CA LEU A 313 1.00 -13.20 1.45
C LEU A 313 0.73 -12.61 0.05
N HIS A 314 0.48 -11.31 -0.08
CA HIS A 314 0.34 -10.66 -1.39
C HIS A 314 1.63 -10.78 -2.22
N ILE A 315 2.78 -10.56 -1.57
CA ILE A 315 4.09 -10.55 -2.23
C ILE A 315 4.42 -11.94 -2.76
N VAL A 316 4.35 -12.96 -1.90
CA VAL A 316 4.66 -14.34 -2.29
C VAL A 316 3.63 -14.88 -3.30
N ALA A 317 2.37 -14.44 -3.23
CA ALA A 317 1.34 -14.83 -4.20
C ALA A 317 1.63 -14.27 -5.60
N GLY A 318 2.01 -13.00 -5.71
CA GLY A 318 2.43 -12.41 -6.99
C GLY A 318 3.70 -13.05 -7.56
N GLN A 319 4.60 -13.52 -6.69
CA GLN A 319 5.81 -14.23 -7.12
C GLN A 319 5.57 -15.71 -7.48
N GLY A 320 4.48 -16.30 -6.98
CA GLY A 320 4.14 -17.69 -7.24
C GLY A 320 4.84 -18.70 -6.33
N THR A 321 5.42 -18.27 -5.21
CA THR A 321 6.14 -19.14 -4.28
C THR A 321 5.18 -19.91 -3.37
N VAL A 322 4.64 -21.03 -3.86
CA VAL A 322 3.57 -21.82 -3.20
C VAL A 322 3.97 -22.25 -1.79
N ASP A 323 5.21 -22.70 -1.58
CA ASP A 323 5.66 -23.15 -0.27
C ASP A 323 5.70 -22.01 0.77
N ALA A 324 6.08 -20.80 0.36
CA ALA A 324 6.06 -19.64 1.24
C ALA A 324 4.62 -19.21 1.58
N ALA A 325 3.71 -19.27 0.60
CA ALA A 325 2.29 -19.02 0.85
C ALA A 325 1.71 -20.05 1.83
N ARG A 326 2.03 -21.33 1.65
CA ARG A 326 1.68 -22.42 2.58
C ARG A 326 2.18 -22.13 3.99
N TRP A 327 3.47 -21.83 4.12
CA TRP A 327 4.12 -21.53 5.39
C TRP A 327 3.46 -20.36 6.14
N LEU A 328 3.06 -19.30 5.42
CA LEU A 328 2.35 -18.13 5.96
C LEU A 328 0.93 -18.46 6.40
N LEU A 329 0.16 -19.19 5.58
CA LEU A 329 -1.21 -19.59 5.91
C LEU A 329 -1.26 -20.47 7.15
N ASP A 330 -0.31 -21.40 7.28
CA ASP A 330 -0.19 -22.27 8.46
C ASP A 330 0.21 -21.48 9.73
N ARG A 331 0.62 -20.21 9.58
CA ARG A 331 0.93 -19.26 10.67
C ARG A 331 -0.12 -18.17 10.85
N GLY A 332 -1.28 -18.30 10.21
CA GLY A 332 -2.42 -17.40 10.42
C GLY A 332 -2.44 -16.16 9.52
N ALA A 333 -1.73 -16.18 8.39
CA ALA A 333 -1.93 -15.16 7.37
C ALA A 333 -3.36 -15.21 6.78
N ASP A 334 -3.98 -14.05 6.60
CA ASP A 334 -5.31 -13.89 6.05
C ASP A 334 -5.27 -13.95 4.52
N ILE A 335 -5.82 -15.05 4.00
CA ILE A 335 -5.96 -15.34 2.57
C ILE A 335 -6.86 -14.34 1.82
N HIS A 336 -7.65 -13.55 2.53
CA HIS A 336 -8.59 -12.56 2.00
C HIS A 336 -8.19 -11.11 2.28
N SER A 337 -6.99 -10.87 2.83
CA SER A 337 -6.48 -9.52 3.03
C SER A 337 -6.51 -8.71 1.71
N ARG A 338 -6.75 -7.39 1.81
CA ARG A 338 -6.88 -6.49 0.65
C ARG A 338 -5.82 -5.40 0.72
N ASP A 339 -5.09 -5.22 -0.37
CA ASP A 339 -4.16 -4.10 -0.48
C ASP A 339 -4.90 -2.74 -0.54
N ARG A 340 -4.16 -1.64 -0.39
CA ARG A 340 -4.74 -0.28 -0.46
C ARG A 340 -4.76 0.29 -1.88
N GLU A 341 -4.08 -0.34 -2.83
CA GLU A 341 -3.89 0.26 -4.16
C GLU A 341 -5.06 -0.07 -5.09
N PHE A 342 -5.41 -1.35 -5.11
CA PHE A 342 -6.42 -1.92 -5.98
C PHE A 342 -7.50 -2.66 -5.21
N GLU A 343 -7.41 -2.69 -3.87
CA GLU A 343 -8.22 -3.56 -3.04
C GLU A 343 -8.09 -5.03 -3.44
N SER A 344 -6.94 -5.40 -4.00
CA SER A 344 -6.71 -6.74 -4.53
C SER A 344 -6.33 -7.70 -3.42
N THR A 345 -6.79 -8.94 -3.51
CA THR A 345 -6.45 -10.04 -2.62
C THR A 345 -5.17 -10.75 -3.07
N PRO A 346 -4.52 -11.59 -2.24
CA PRO A 346 -3.42 -12.44 -2.68
C PRO A 346 -3.75 -13.28 -3.93
N LEU A 347 -4.98 -13.78 -4.04
CA LEU A 347 -5.46 -14.49 -5.23
C LEU A 347 -5.47 -13.58 -6.47
N ALA A 348 -5.93 -12.33 -6.34
CA ALA A 348 -5.92 -11.37 -7.43
C ALA A 348 -4.49 -11.03 -7.88
N TRP A 349 -3.54 -10.98 -6.95
CA TRP A 349 -2.12 -10.79 -7.25
C TRP A 349 -1.49 -11.97 -7.99
N ALA A 350 -1.76 -13.20 -7.55
CA ALA A 350 -1.34 -14.40 -8.26
C ALA A 350 -1.93 -14.44 -9.68
N ALA A 351 -3.20 -14.05 -9.82
CA ALA A 351 -3.90 -14.01 -11.10
C ALA A 351 -3.36 -12.93 -12.05
N ARG A 352 -3.08 -11.72 -11.52
CA ARG A 352 -2.42 -10.63 -12.26
C ARG A 352 -1.05 -11.02 -12.79
N ALA A 353 -0.31 -11.84 -12.04
CA ALA A 353 1.03 -12.29 -12.39
C ALA A 353 1.05 -13.63 -13.17
N GLY A 354 -0.12 -14.19 -13.50
CA GLY A 354 -0.22 -15.42 -14.28
C GLY A 354 0.25 -16.68 -13.55
N ARG A 355 0.29 -16.68 -12.21
CA ARG A 355 0.82 -17.78 -11.39
C ARG A 355 -0.23 -18.89 -11.21
N ALA A 356 -0.44 -19.71 -12.24
CA ALA A 356 -1.49 -20.75 -12.25
C ALA A 356 -1.43 -21.72 -11.06
N ASP A 357 -0.24 -22.19 -10.68
CA ASP A 357 -0.05 -23.09 -9.54
C ASP A 357 -0.43 -22.42 -8.21
N MET A 358 -0.05 -21.14 -8.04
CA MET A 358 -0.41 -20.36 -6.86
C MET A 358 -1.91 -20.07 -6.80
N VAL A 359 -2.54 -19.75 -7.94
CA VAL A 359 -3.99 -19.58 -8.03
C VAL A 359 -4.69 -20.85 -7.59
N SER A 360 -4.29 -22.01 -8.14
CA SER A 360 -4.85 -23.32 -7.76
C SER A 360 -4.65 -23.61 -6.28
N PHE A 361 -3.46 -23.34 -5.75
CA PHE A 361 -3.16 -23.51 -4.33
C PHE A 361 -4.04 -22.63 -3.43
N LEU A 362 -4.15 -21.34 -3.71
CA LEU A 362 -4.95 -20.41 -2.92
C LEU A 362 -6.44 -20.78 -2.95
N LEU A 363 -6.97 -21.16 -4.13
CA LEU A 363 -8.35 -21.67 -4.27
C LEU A 363 -8.56 -22.94 -3.44
N SER A 364 -7.62 -23.88 -3.48
CA SER A 364 -7.67 -25.11 -2.66
C SER A 364 -7.64 -24.85 -1.15
N ARG A 365 -7.10 -23.69 -0.74
CA ARG A 365 -7.06 -23.22 0.66
C ARG A 365 -8.24 -22.32 1.02
N GLY A 366 -9.26 -22.21 0.16
CA GLY A 366 -10.49 -21.45 0.43
C GLY A 366 -10.46 -19.98 0.01
N ALA A 367 -9.50 -19.55 -0.82
CA ALA A 367 -9.54 -18.20 -1.39
C ALA A 367 -10.80 -18.01 -2.26
N ARG A 368 -11.54 -16.92 -2.05
CA ARG A 368 -12.75 -16.62 -2.83
C ARG A 368 -12.36 -15.95 -4.15
N ALA A 369 -12.78 -16.55 -5.26
CA ALA A 369 -12.53 -16.04 -6.60
C ALA A 369 -13.27 -14.72 -6.89
N VAL A 370 -14.46 -14.56 -6.31
CA VAL A 370 -15.29 -13.35 -6.41
C VAL A 370 -15.92 -13.06 -5.06
N ARG A 371 -15.98 -11.79 -4.69
CA ARG A 371 -16.69 -11.31 -3.49
C ARG A 371 -17.73 -10.27 -3.87
N ALA A 372 -18.80 -10.16 -3.09
CA ALA A 372 -19.90 -9.23 -3.34
C ALA A 372 -19.49 -7.75 -3.29
N ASP A 373 -18.40 -7.44 -2.60
CA ASP A 373 -17.83 -6.10 -2.44
C ASP A 373 -16.63 -5.83 -3.36
N ASP A 374 -16.31 -6.75 -4.29
CA ASP A 374 -15.23 -6.53 -5.24
C ASP A 374 -15.63 -5.49 -6.29
N GLU A 375 -14.73 -4.53 -6.51
CA GLU A 375 -14.80 -3.68 -7.69
C GLU A 375 -14.62 -4.57 -8.95
N PRO A 376 -15.48 -4.47 -9.98
CA PRO A 376 -15.43 -5.36 -11.14
C PRO A 376 -14.06 -5.42 -11.82
N TRP A 377 -13.36 -4.28 -11.88
CA TRP A 377 -12.02 -4.16 -12.44
C TRP A 377 -10.93 -4.80 -11.58
N ALA A 378 -11.16 -4.98 -10.27
CA ALA A 378 -10.16 -5.47 -9.32
C ALA A 378 -10.21 -6.99 -9.06
N THR A 379 -11.16 -7.71 -9.65
CA THR A 379 -11.32 -9.16 -9.42
C THR A 379 -10.13 -9.96 -9.97
N PRO A 380 -9.79 -11.13 -9.38
CA PRO A 380 -8.75 -12.01 -9.91
C PRO A 380 -8.93 -12.34 -11.41
N ILE A 381 -10.16 -12.59 -11.86
CA ILE A 381 -10.43 -12.90 -13.26
C ILE A 381 -10.29 -11.68 -14.18
N ALA A 382 -10.67 -10.48 -13.72
CA ALA A 382 -10.46 -9.25 -14.47
C ALA A 382 -8.96 -8.97 -14.65
N TRP A 383 -8.14 -9.19 -13.61
CA TRP A 383 -6.69 -9.11 -13.73
C TRP A 383 -6.12 -10.11 -14.74
N ALA A 384 -6.49 -11.38 -14.63
CA ALA A 384 -6.00 -12.42 -15.53
C ALA A 384 -6.37 -12.18 -17.00
N ARG A 385 -7.60 -11.71 -17.27
CA ARG A 385 -8.06 -11.35 -18.62
C ARG A 385 -7.25 -10.20 -19.21
N ARG A 386 -7.08 -9.11 -18.45
CA ARG A 386 -6.35 -7.92 -18.91
C ARG A 386 -4.88 -8.19 -19.21
N ARG A 387 -4.29 -9.19 -18.54
CA ARG A 387 -2.91 -9.63 -18.74
C ARG A 387 -2.78 -10.85 -19.67
N ASN A 388 -3.89 -11.29 -20.28
CA ASN A 388 -3.95 -12.42 -21.20
C ASN A 388 -3.43 -13.75 -20.60
N HIS A 389 -3.65 -13.97 -19.30
CA HIS A 389 -3.29 -15.21 -18.62
C HIS A 389 -4.41 -16.26 -18.75
N LEU A 390 -4.57 -16.81 -19.96
CA LEU A 390 -5.68 -17.68 -20.34
C LEU A 390 -5.84 -18.93 -19.46
N GLU A 391 -4.74 -19.50 -19.00
CA GLU A 391 -4.75 -20.65 -18.07
C GLU A 391 -5.39 -20.27 -16.73
N VAL A 392 -4.97 -19.14 -16.15
CA VAL A 392 -5.56 -18.61 -14.91
C VAL A 392 -7.04 -18.27 -15.10
N VAL A 393 -7.42 -17.67 -16.24
CA VAL A 393 -8.84 -17.40 -16.56
C VAL A 393 -9.64 -18.70 -16.55
N SER A 394 -9.09 -19.76 -17.14
CA SER A 394 -9.73 -21.08 -17.19
C SER A 394 -9.89 -21.69 -15.80
N LEU A 395 -8.89 -21.57 -14.93
CA LEU A 395 -8.96 -22.02 -13.53
C LEU A 395 -10.04 -21.28 -12.74
N LEU A 396 -10.04 -19.94 -12.80
CA LEU A 396 -11.00 -19.11 -12.07
C LEU A 396 -12.45 -19.32 -12.54
N LEU A 397 -12.66 -19.58 -13.84
CA LEU A 397 -13.99 -19.89 -14.38
C LEU A 397 -14.52 -21.27 -13.95
N LYS A 398 -13.63 -22.24 -13.69
CA LYS A 398 -14.03 -23.55 -13.17
C LYS A 398 -14.53 -23.42 -11.73
N GLU A 399 -13.81 -22.67 -10.89
CA GLU A 399 -14.24 -22.46 -9.50
C GLU A 399 -15.49 -21.58 -9.36
N ALA A 400 -15.69 -20.59 -10.24
CA ALA A 400 -16.91 -19.79 -10.22
C ALA A 400 -18.19 -20.61 -10.54
N ARG A 401 -18.05 -21.83 -11.08
CA ARG A 401 -19.17 -22.74 -11.37
C ARG A 401 -19.43 -23.75 -10.23
N THR A 402 -18.48 -23.93 -9.32
CA THR A 402 -18.56 -24.87 -8.19
C THR A 402 -19.06 -24.22 -6.89
N ASP A 403 -19.03 -22.89 -6.81
CA ASP A 403 -19.59 -22.10 -5.70
C ASP A 403 -21.07 -21.74 -6.03
N PRO A 404 -22.09 -22.45 -5.50
CA PRO A 404 -23.47 -22.03 -5.67
C PRO A 404 -23.64 -20.70 -4.93
N ALA A 405 -23.99 -19.64 -5.67
CA ALA A 405 -24.41 -18.38 -5.06
C ALA A 405 -25.52 -18.67 -4.02
N PRO A 406 -25.49 -18.05 -2.83
CA PRO A 406 -26.59 -18.14 -1.87
C PRO A 406 -27.88 -17.52 -2.40
#